data_AF-A0A6J8A112-F1
#
_entry.id   AF-A0A6J8A112-F1
#
_cell.length_a   1.000
_cell.length_b   1.000
_cell.length_c   1.000
_cell.angle_alpha   90.00
_cell.angle_beta   90.00
_cell.angle_gamma   90.00
#
_symmetry.space_group_name_H-M   'P 1'
#
loop_
_entity.id
_entity.type
_entity.pdbx_description
1 polymer ?
#
loop_
_entity_poly.entity_id
_entity_poly.type
_entity_poly.pdbx_seq_one_letter_code
_entity_poly.pdbx_strand_id
1 'polypeptide(L)'
;MRFQKKTMRQMTDRIMDLDRMYLESISHKIDKNDVLGVSTNKGALVHVAARHSPYPGTSLTRFQLLDKDVPVEHYFGTTRKRTFNRRRNICPIINMVWNKEVTKKVPGIKRKRMFERRSWIMLDNEICRYRINPLGLPLNPMGRTGLIGRGAEWQLGPNHQILAVCTRWRRADSADGQP
;
A
#
# COMPACT_ATOMS: atom_id res chain seq x y z
N MET A 1 3.64 -27.36 6.81
CA MET A 1 2.39 -26.76 7.33
C MET A 1 2.57 -25.59 8.32
N ARG A 2 3.49 -25.64 9.30
CA ARG A 2 3.71 -24.54 10.29
C ARG A 2 4.09 -23.18 9.70
N PHE A 3 4.85 -23.17 8.61
CA PHE A 3 5.33 -21.94 7.97
C PHE A 3 4.22 -21.12 7.31
N GLN A 4 3.29 -21.80 6.61
CA GLN A 4 2.11 -21.16 6.01
C GLN A 4 1.23 -20.51 7.09
N LYS A 5 1.00 -21.20 8.21
CA LYS A 5 0.26 -20.66 9.36
C LYS A 5 0.90 -19.40 9.94
N LYS A 6 2.24 -19.35 10.02
CA LYS A 6 2.98 -18.15 10.50
C LYS A 6 2.86 -16.98 9.52
N THR A 7 2.93 -17.21 8.21
CA THR A 7 2.68 -16.15 7.21
C THR A 7 1.24 -15.67 7.18
N MET A 8 0.27 -16.56 7.35
CA MET A 8 -1.14 -16.18 7.43
C MET A 8 -1.39 -15.33 8.68
N ARG A 9 -0.84 -15.70 9.84
CA ARG A 9 -0.90 -14.87 11.06
C ARG A 9 -0.27 -13.48 10.86
N GLN A 10 0.90 -13.41 10.24
CA GLN A 10 1.53 -12.11 9.93
C GLN A 10 0.71 -11.26 8.96
N MET A 11 -0.06 -11.88 8.06
CA MET A 11 -0.97 -11.15 7.18
C MET A 11 -2.23 -10.72 7.91
N THR A 12 -2.81 -11.56 8.77
CA THR A 12 -3.98 -11.19 9.58
C THR A 12 -3.66 -10.07 10.55
N ASP A 13 -2.49 -10.09 11.21
CA ASP A 13 -2.08 -9.04 12.14
C ASP A 13 -1.92 -7.69 11.39
N ARG A 14 -1.33 -7.72 10.19
CA ARG A 14 -1.24 -6.53 9.32
C ARG A 14 -2.59 -6.02 8.86
N ILE A 15 -3.52 -6.92 8.56
CA ILE A 15 -4.89 -6.55 8.16
C ILE A 15 -5.56 -5.87 9.34
N MET A 16 -5.48 -6.44 10.55
CA MET A 16 -6.07 -5.82 11.73
C MET A 16 -5.47 -4.45 12.05
N ASP A 17 -4.15 -4.28 11.92
CA ASP A 17 -3.50 -2.98 12.16
C ASP A 17 -3.92 -1.94 11.11
N LEU A 18 -3.99 -2.33 9.83
CA LEU A 18 -4.45 -1.44 8.76
C LEU A 18 -5.94 -1.11 8.89
N ASP A 19 -6.77 -2.09 9.24
CA ASP A 19 -8.20 -1.91 9.45
C ASP A 19 -8.45 -0.99 10.66
N ARG A 20 -7.68 -1.16 11.74
CA ARG A 20 -7.75 -0.27 12.90
C ARG A 20 -7.37 1.16 12.54
N MET A 21 -6.26 1.35 11.83
CA MET A 21 -5.87 2.69 11.35
C MET A 21 -6.90 3.29 10.40
N TYR A 22 -7.53 2.48 9.54
CA TYR A 22 -8.56 2.93 8.62
C TYR A 22 -9.85 3.32 9.35
N LEU A 23 -10.28 2.53 10.34
CA LEU A 23 -11.42 2.83 11.19
C LEU A 23 -11.18 4.07 12.05
N GLU A 24 -9.99 4.24 12.62
CA GLU A 24 -9.58 5.47 13.32
C GLU A 24 -9.62 6.68 12.36
N SER A 25 -9.19 6.51 11.11
CA SER A 25 -9.28 7.57 10.10
C SER A 25 -10.73 7.93 9.70
N ILE A 26 -11.64 6.95 9.73
CA ILE A 26 -13.09 7.17 9.52
C ILE A 26 -13.69 7.87 10.74
N SER A 27 -13.33 7.45 11.95
CA SER A 27 -13.73 8.10 13.19
C SER A 27 -13.35 9.58 13.18
N HIS A 28 -12.08 9.88 12.85
CA HIS A 28 -11.60 11.25 12.73
C HIS A 28 -12.20 12.04 11.56
N LYS A 29 -12.83 11.40 10.57
CA LYS A 29 -13.58 12.08 9.51
C LYS A 29 -15.02 12.38 9.93
N ILE A 30 -15.61 11.53 10.78
CA ILE A 30 -16.93 11.72 11.35
C ILE A 30 -16.91 12.86 12.39
N ASP A 31 -15.85 12.95 13.20
CA ASP A 31 -15.65 14.04 14.17
C ASP A 31 -15.30 15.41 13.50
N LYS A 32 -14.91 15.40 12.22
CA LYS A 32 -14.48 16.59 11.48
C LYS A 32 -15.59 17.34 10.74
N ASN A 33 -16.86 17.03 11.00
CA ASN A 33 -17.93 17.91 10.55
C ASN A 33 -17.89 19.31 11.20
N ASP A 34 -16.99 19.57 12.17
CA ASP A 34 -16.86 20.90 12.81
C ASP A 34 -15.44 21.51 12.93
N VAL A 35 -14.39 20.99 12.29
CA VAL A 35 -13.11 21.71 12.25
C VAL A 35 -12.43 21.58 10.89
N LEU A 36 -12.40 22.70 10.17
CA LEU A 36 -11.58 22.92 8.97
C LEU A 36 -10.10 22.67 9.31
N GLY A 37 -9.68 21.41 9.14
CA GLY A 37 -8.29 21.00 9.32
C GLY A 37 -7.40 21.69 8.31
N VAL A 38 -6.34 22.33 8.82
CA VAL A 38 -5.31 23.08 8.10
C VAL A 38 -4.93 22.41 6.78
N SER A 39 -5.39 23.03 5.68
CA SER A 39 -4.81 22.85 4.36
C SER A 39 -3.39 23.41 4.41
N THR A 40 -2.39 22.54 4.46
CA THR A 40 -1.11 22.96 3.91
C THR A 40 -1.37 23.19 2.42
N ASN A 41 -1.09 24.38 1.91
CA ASN A 41 -1.49 24.86 0.57
C ASN A 41 -0.90 24.07 -0.63
N LYS A 42 -0.39 22.85 -0.41
CA LYS A 42 -0.05 21.79 -1.38
C LYS A 42 -0.27 20.40 -0.75
N GLY A 43 -1.43 20.22 -0.12
CA GLY A 43 -1.76 19.13 0.81
C GLY A 43 -1.85 17.73 0.19
N ALA A 44 -0.73 17.20 -0.27
CA ALA A 44 -0.60 15.76 -0.44
C ALA A 44 -0.63 15.13 0.96
N LEU A 45 -1.64 14.29 1.25
CA LEU A 45 -1.65 13.42 2.43
C LEU A 45 -0.35 12.60 2.45
N VAL A 46 0.64 13.04 3.21
CA VAL A 46 1.96 12.41 3.21
C VAL A 46 1.82 11.01 3.83
N HIS A 47 2.25 9.96 3.12
CA HIS A 47 2.12 8.57 3.57
C HIS A 47 3.09 8.24 4.72
N VAL A 48 2.79 8.69 5.93
CA VAL A 48 3.62 8.49 7.14
C VAL A 48 3.89 7.01 7.41
N ALA A 49 2.85 6.17 7.39
CA ALA A 49 2.97 4.73 7.64
C ALA A 49 3.94 4.01 6.68
N ALA A 50 3.99 4.43 5.41
CA ALA A 50 4.86 3.81 4.42
C ALA A 50 6.33 4.23 4.54
N ARG A 51 6.67 5.16 5.46
CA ARG A 51 8.05 5.59 5.77
C ARG A 51 8.55 5.07 7.12
N HIS A 52 7.68 4.46 7.94
CA HIS A 52 8.09 3.88 9.21
C HIS A 52 9.11 2.77 9.07
N SER A 53 10.07 2.74 10.00
CA SER A 53 11.11 1.72 10.14
C SER A 53 10.95 0.98 11.46
N PRO A 54 11.28 -0.32 11.53
CA PRO A 54 11.80 -1.15 10.44
C PRO A 54 10.73 -1.54 9.42
N TYR A 55 11.15 -1.98 8.23
CA TYR A 55 10.20 -2.53 7.26
C TYR A 55 9.49 -3.75 7.87
N PRO A 56 8.15 -3.84 7.81
CA PRO A 56 7.38 -4.83 8.57
C PRO A 56 7.89 -6.26 8.39
N GLY A 57 8.15 -6.95 9.51
CA GLY A 57 8.63 -8.34 9.53
C GLY A 57 10.08 -8.53 9.09
N THR A 58 10.90 -7.47 9.16
CA THR A 58 12.35 -7.48 8.88
C THR A 58 13.08 -6.58 9.86
N SER A 59 14.41 -6.70 9.94
CA SER A 59 15.30 -5.74 10.63
C SER A 59 15.78 -4.60 9.72
N LEU A 60 15.23 -4.49 8.52
CA LEU A 60 15.70 -3.55 7.51
C LEU A 60 15.16 -2.15 7.78
N THR A 61 16.07 -1.20 8.01
CA THR A 61 15.73 0.22 8.20
C THR A 61 15.64 0.93 6.86
N ARG A 62 14.60 1.77 6.72
CA ARG A 62 14.39 2.63 5.55
C ARG A 62 15.35 3.81 5.58
N PHE A 63 15.63 4.39 4.42
CA PHE A 63 16.29 5.70 4.37
C PHE A 63 15.32 6.76 4.91
N GLN A 64 15.80 7.58 5.85
CA GLN A 64 15.00 8.65 6.44
C GLN A 64 14.76 9.76 5.42
N LEU A 65 13.51 10.15 5.24
CA LEU A 65 13.09 11.18 4.29
C LEU A 65 12.37 12.29 5.06
N LEU A 66 12.86 13.51 4.92
CA LEU A 66 12.14 14.69 5.38
C LEU A 66 10.88 14.89 4.53
N ASP A 67 9.87 15.56 5.08
CA ASP A 67 8.58 15.74 4.40
C ASP A 67 8.71 16.54 3.10
N LYS A 68 9.64 17.51 3.05
CA LYS A 68 9.98 18.27 1.84
C LYS A 68 10.52 17.40 0.69
N ASP A 69 11.03 16.22 1.00
CA ASP A 69 11.73 15.34 0.06
C ASP A 69 10.85 14.17 -0.42
N VAL A 70 9.63 14.06 0.11
CA VAL A 70 8.66 13.01 -0.25
C VAL A 70 8.14 13.16 -1.68
N PRO A 71 7.77 14.36 -2.18
CA PRO A 71 7.24 14.51 -3.53
C PRO A 71 8.23 14.02 -4.60
N VAL A 72 7.74 13.22 -5.54
CA VAL A 72 8.57 12.56 -6.56
C VAL A 72 9.33 13.57 -7.42
N GLU A 73 8.73 14.75 -7.68
CA GLU A 73 9.21 15.77 -8.61
C GLU A 73 10.49 16.49 -8.16
N HIS A 74 10.76 16.53 -6.85
CA HIS A 74 11.99 17.13 -6.35
C HIS A 74 13.19 16.25 -6.74
N TYR A 75 14.12 16.75 -7.57
CA TYR A 75 15.33 15.99 -7.95
C TYR A 75 16.11 15.61 -6.68
N PHE A 76 15.93 14.37 -6.24
CA PHE A 76 16.72 13.83 -5.15
C PHE A 76 18.01 13.31 -5.76
N GLY A 77 19.11 14.02 -5.49
CA GLY A 77 20.46 13.55 -5.76
C GLY A 77 20.64 12.11 -5.33
N THR A 78 21.58 11.44 -5.98
CA THR A 78 21.97 10.01 -6.02
C THR A 78 22.26 9.35 -4.67
N THR A 79 21.50 9.69 -3.63
CA THR A 79 21.68 9.24 -2.27
C THR A 79 21.32 7.76 -2.19
N ARG A 80 22.17 6.99 -1.50
CA ARG A 80 22.11 5.54 -1.28
C ARG A 80 20.73 5.07 -0.83
N LYS A 81 19.87 4.76 -1.80
CA LYS A 81 18.59 4.10 -1.56
C LYS A 81 18.86 2.62 -1.31
N ARG A 82 18.35 2.06 -0.22
CA ARG A 82 18.44 0.62 0.05
C ARG A 82 17.40 -0.11 -0.78
N THR A 83 17.83 -1.14 -1.51
CA THR A 83 16.94 -2.00 -2.30
C THR A 83 16.52 -3.20 -1.45
N PHE A 84 15.22 -3.46 -1.33
CA PHE A 84 14.70 -4.63 -0.62
C PHE A 84 13.64 -5.37 -1.45
N ASN A 85 13.91 -6.66 -1.69
CA ASN A 85 12.98 -7.61 -2.29
C ASN A 85 12.95 -8.87 -1.42
N ARG A 86 11.79 -9.20 -0.84
CA ARG A 86 11.64 -10.46 -0.09
C ARG A 86 11.82 -11.62 -1.07
N ARG A 87 12.72 -12.56 -0.75
CA ARG A 87 13.11 -13.72 -1.60
C ARG A 87 11.96 -14.69 -1.93
N ARG A 88 10.79 -14.55 -1.28
CA ARG A 88 9.64 -15.41 -1.57
C ARG A 88 8.99 -14.95 -2.87
N ASN A 89 9.12 -15.80 -3.87
CA ASN A 89 8.55 -15.72 -5.20
C ASN A 89 9.18 -14.61 -6.06
N ILE A 90 10.08 -15.07 -6.93
CA ILE A 90 10.58 -14.33 -8.08
C ILE A 90 9.33 -13.98 -8.89
N CYS A 91 9.03 -12.70 -9.05
CA CYS A 91 8.23 -12.23 -10.17
C CYS A 91 9.23 -11.63 -11.15
N PRO A 92 9.88 -12.43 -12.02
CA PRO A 92 10.80 -11.90 -12.99
C PRO A 92 9.95 -11.37 -14.15
N ILE A 93 9.18 -10.32 -13.90
CA ILE A 93 8.29 -9.78 -14.92
C ILE A 93 9.06 -8.71 -15.68
N ILE A 94 9.98 -9.18 -16.51
CA ILE A 94 10.67 -8.39 -17.52
C ILE A 94 9.63 -8.05 -18.62
N ASN A 95 9.68 -6.84 -19.17
CA ASN A 95 8.79 -6.32 -20.23
C ASN A 95 7.32 -6.08 -19.84
N MET A 96 7.04 -5.36 -18.77
CA MET A 96 5.66 -5.00 -18.41
C MET A 96 5.16 -3.79 -19.18
N VAL A 97 3.91 -3.85 -19.61
CA VAL A 97 3.13 -2.69 -20.04
C VAL A 97 2.39 -2.17 -18.80
N TRP A 98 2.67 -0.94 -18.39
CA TRP A 98 2.16 -0.37 -17.14
C TRP A 98 0.89 0.44 -17.40
N ASN A 99 0.07 0.64 -16.36
CA ASN A 99 -1.25 1.29 -16.45
C ASN A 99 -2.23 0.62 -17.44
N LYS A 100 -2.08 -0.69 -17.69
CA LYS A 100 -2.95 -1.48 -18.58
C LYS A 100 -3.15 -2.90 -18.03
N GLU A 101 -4.21 -3.55 -18.47
CA GLU A 101 -4.38 -4.99 -18.27
C GLU A 101 -3.37 -5.75 -19.13
N VAL A 102 -2.64 -6.68 -18.51
CA VAL A 102 -1.60 -7.45 -19.20
C VAL A 102 -1.83 -8.94 -18.97
N THR A 103 -2.02 -9.69 -20.06
CA THR A 103 -2.11 -11.15 -20.02
C THR A 103 -0.75 -11.78 -20.31
N LYS A 104 -0.15 -12.48 -19.33
CA LYS A 104 1.17 -13.12 -19.45
C LYS A 104 1.15 -14.61 -19.12
N LYS A 105 2.03 -15.37 -19.78
CA LYS A 105 2.32 -16.76 -19.42
C LYS A 105 3.26 -16.76 -18.22
N VAL A 106 2.85 -17.40 -17.13
CA VAL A 106 3.66 -17.52 -15.91
C VAL A 106 4.46 -18.82 -15.98
N PRO A 107 5.77 -18.82 -15.67
CA PRO A 107 6.55 -20.05 -15.59
C PRO A 107 5.87 -21.07 -14.65
N GLY A 108 5.66 -22.30 -15.11
CA GLY A 108 5.01 -23.36 -14.35
C GLY A 108 3.48 -23.39 -14.41
N ILE A 109 2.82 -22.44 -15.09
CA ILE A 109 1.35 -22.44 -15.28
C ILE A 109 1.03 -22.60 -16.77
N LYS A 110 0.20 -23.60 -17.11
CA LYS A 110 -0.21 -23.85 -18.51
C LYS A 110 -1.05 -22.71 -19.09
N ARG A 111 -1.94 -22.11 -18.30
CA ARG A 111 -2.82 -21.01 -18.72
C ARG A 111 -2.13 -19.65 -18.53
N LYS A 112 -2.44 -18.71 -19.43
CA LYS A 112 -2.05 -17.31 -19.27
C LYS A 112 -2.83 -16.72 -18.08
N ARG A 113 -2.18 -15.84 -17.30
CA ARG A 113 -2.83 -15.05 -16.24
C ARG A 113 -2.94 -13.61 -16.66
N MET A 114 -4.10 -13.02 -16.40
CA MET A 114 -4.31 -11.58 -16.49
C MET A 114 -3.76 -10.91 -15.23
N PHE A 115 -3.03 -9.82 -15.42
CA PHE A 115 -2.52 -8.96 -14.38
C PHE A 115 -3.11 -7.57 -14.59
N GLU A 116 -3.92 -7.11 -13.65
CA GLU A 116 -4.37 -5.73 -13.60
C GLU A 116 -3.23 -4.86 -13.09
N ARG A 117 -2.86 -3.85 -13.87
CA ARG A 117 -1.74 -2.95 -13.57
C ARG A 117 -2.18 -1.49 -13.48
N ARG A 118 -3.46 -1.20 -13.68
CA ARG A 118 -4.05 0.12 -13.44
C ARG A 118 -4.18 0.32 -11.94
N SER A 119 -3.96 1.55 -11.48
CA SER A 119 -4.39 1.91 -10.14
C SER A 119 -5.88 2.25 -10.19
N TRP A 120 -6.61 1.95 -9.12
CA TRP A 120 -7.99 2.40 -8.91
C TRP A 120 -8.08 3.50 -7.84
N ILE A 121 -6.93 4.07 -7.49
CA ILE A 121 -6.85 5.18 -6.54
C ILE A 121 -7.30 6.42 -7.30
N MET A 122 -8.25 7.15 -6.76
CA MET A 122 -8.68 8.45 -7.29
C MET A 122 -7.92 9.56 -6.57
N LEU A 123 -7.30 10.46 -7.33
CA LEU A 123 -6.68 11.69 -6.84
C LEU A 123 -7.34 12.84 -7.59
N ASP A 124 -7.93 13.81 -6.87
CA ASP A 124 -8.61 14.98 -7.46
C ASP A 124 -9.64 14.60 -8.56
N ASN A 125 -10.47 13.58 -8.29
CA ASN A 125 -11.44 13.00 -9.21
C ASN A 125 -10.87 12.37 -10.49
N GLU A 126 -9.55 12.19 -10.59
CA GLU A 126 -8.90 11.47 -11.70
C GLU A 126 -8.29 10.14 -11.24
N ILE A 127 -8.25 9.16 -12.15
CA ILE A 127 -7.56 7.89 -11.89
C ILE A 127 -6.06 8.16 -11.78
N CYS A 128 -5.50 7.89 -10.60
CA CYS A 128 -4.08 8.07 -10.33
C CYS A 128 -3.24 7.10 -11.17
N ARG A 129 -2.46 7.63 -12.12
CA ARG A 129 -1.51 6.85 -12.92
C ARG A 129 -0.10 7.00 -12.37
N TYR A 130 0.57 5.88 -12.09
CA TYR A 130 1.96 5.94 -11.64
C TYR A 130 2.92 6.11 -12.81
N ARG A 131 4.00 6.87 -12.56
CA ARG A 131 5.13 7.05 -13.49
C ARG A 131 6.12 5.90 -13.35
N ILE A 132 7.00 5.76 -14.34
CA ILE A 132 8.08 4.77 -14.35
C ILE A 132 9.41 5.53 -14.25
N ASN A 133 10.37 4.97 -13.51
CA ASN A 133 11.71 5.53 -13.44
C ASN A 133 12.59 5.04 -14.61
N PRO A 134 13.78 5.63 -14.84
CA PRO A 134 14.69 5.17 -15.90
C PRO A 134 15.13 3.70 -15.79
N LEU A 135 15.00 3.09 -14.60
CA LEU A 135 15.30 1.67 -14.36
C LEU A 135 14.10 0.74 -14.67
N GLY A 136 13.00 1.27 -15.22
CA GLY A 136 11.80 0.49 -15.55
C GLY A 136 10.95 0.08 -14.34
N LEU A 137 11.17 0.69 -13.17
CA LEU A 137 10.41 0.42 -11.94
C LEU A 137 9.27 1.44 -11.76
N PRO A 138 8.09 1.00 -11.29
CA PRO A 138 6.99 1.91 -10.98
C PRO A 138 7.35 2.78 -9.78
N LEU A 139 7.05 4.07 -9.89
CA LEU A 139 7.18 5.03 -8.82
C LEU A 139 5.88 5.08 -8.02
N ASN A 140 5.99 5.14 -6.69
CA ASN A 140 4.81 5.34 -5.84
C ASN A 140 4.21 6.72 -6.15
N PRO A 141 2.93 6.80 -6.58
CA PRO A 141 2.31 8.07 -6.92
C PRO A 141 2.24 9.04 -5.73
N MET A 142 2.16 8.52 -4.50
CA MET A 142 2.11 9.35 -3.29
C MET A 142 3.48 9.88 -2.85
N GLY A 143 4.57 9.42 -3.47
CA GLY A 143 5.92 9.91 -3.17
C GLY A 143 6.89 8.85 -2.62
N ARG A 144 8.06 9.31 -2.19
CA ARG A 144 9.17 8.45 -1.76
C ARG A 144 8.90 7.78 -0.41
N THR A 145 9.36 6.54 -0.26
CA THR A 145 9.16 5.71 0.94
C THR A 145 10.46 5.31 1.64
N GLY A 146 11.61 5.76 1.14
CA GLY A 146 12.92 5.45 1.71
C GLY A 146 13.44 4.06 1.36
N LEU A 147 12.75 3.30 0.50
CA LEU A 147 13.19 2.00 -0.02
C LEU A 147 12.87 1.86 -1.51
N ILE A 148 13.74 1.14 -2.22
CA ILE A 148 13.49 0.69 -3.60
C ILE A 148 13.15 -0.80 -3.58
N GLY A 149 12.26 -1.20 -4.47
CA GLY A 149 11.91 -2.60 -4.70
C GLY A 149 10.50 -2.92 -4.26
N ARG A 150 10.17 -4.21 -4.32
CA ARG A 150 8.83 -4.75 -4.03
C ARG A 150 8.58 -4.90 -2.52
N GLY A 151 9.64 -5.00 -1.73
CA GLY A 151 9.52 -5.39 -0.33
C GLY A 151 8.89 -6.79 -0.18
N ALA A 152 7.88 -6.90 0.68
CA ALA A 152 7.13 -8.13 0.94
C ALA A 152 5.85 -8.27 0.09
N GLU A 153 5.54 -7.28 -0.76
CA GLU A 153 4.34 -7.29 -1.59
C GLU A 153 4.41 -8.35 -2.69
N TRP A 154 3.26 -8.73 -3.26
CA TRP A 154 3.24 -9.72 -4.34
C TRP A 154 3.72 -9.17 -5.68
N GLN A 155 3.30 -7.95 -6.04
CA GLN A 155 3.64 -7.34 -7.33
C GLN A 155 4.36 -6.00 -7.12
N LEU A 156 5.19 -5.60 -8.09
CA LEU A 156 5.63 -4.22 -8.20
C LEU A 156 4.42 -3.33 -8.53
N GLY A 157 4.39 -2.06 -8.11
CA GLY A 157 3.28 -1.15 -8.42
C GLY A 157 2.01 -1.45 -7.59
N PRO A 158 0.80 -1.25 -8.15
CA PRO A 158 -0.44 -1.40 -7.39
C PRO A 158 -0.69 -2.86 -6.97
N ASN A 159 -1.11 -3.04 -5.71
CA ASN A 159 -1.60 -4.31 -5.17
C ASN A 159 -3.03 -4.08 -4.68
N HIS A 160 -4.01 -4.64 -5.38
CA HIS A 160 -5.43 -4.45 -5.06
C HIS A 160 -5.86 -5.39 -3.94
N GLN A 161 -6.59 -4.84 -2.98
CA GLN A 161 -7.24 -5.58 -1.89
C GLN A 161 -8.70 -5.14 -1.83
N ILE A 162 -9.59 -6.10 -1.55
CA ILE A 162 -11.00 -5.84 -1.29
C ILE A 162 -11.21 -6.08 0.20
N LEU A 163 -11.70 -5.06 0.90
CA LEU A 163 -12.11 -5.15 2.30
C LEU A 163 -13.63 -5.06 2.34
N ALA A 164 -14.29 -6.14 2.74
CA ALA A 164 -15.73 -6.15 2.96
C ALA A 164 -16.00 -5.88 4.45
N VAL A 165 -16.61 -4.74 4.76
CA VAL A 165 -17.00 -4.37 6.12
C VAL A 165 -18.49 -4.66 6.28
N CYS A 166 -18.81 -5.69 7.05
CA CYS A 166 -20.18 -6.04 7.39
C CYS A 166 -20.54 -5.41 8.74
N THR A 167 -21.41 -4.42 8.73
CA THR A 167 -21.89 -3.75 9.95
C THR A 167 -23.29 -4.25 10.32
N ARG A 168 -23.54 -4.41 11.62
CA ARG A 168 -24.88 -4.58 12.18
C ARG A 168 -25.06 -3.63 13.36
N TRP A 169 -26.28 -3.16 13.57
CA TRP A 169 -26.61 -2.42 14.79
C TRP A 169 -26.48 -3.35 16.00
N ARG A 170 -25.85 -2.85 17.06
CA ARG A 170 -25.94 -3.50 18.37
C ARG A 170 -27.36 -3.26 18.88
N ARG A 171 -28.11 -4.34 19.12
CA ARG A 171 -29.41 -4.23 19.80
C ARG A 171 -29.18 -3.86 21.26
N ALA A 172 -30.07 -3.05 21.82
CA ALA A 172 -30.12 -2.86 23.26
C ALA A 172 -30.48 -4.20 23.91
N ASP A 173 -29.84 -4.52 25.03
CA ASP A 173 -30.26 -5.67 25.82
C ASP A 173 -31.68 -5.37 26.32
N SER A 174 -32.65 -6.23 25.99
CA SER A 174 -33.94 -6.21 26.69
C SER A 174 -33.67 -6.38 28.18
N ALA A 175 -34.52 -5.83 29.06
CA ALA A 175 -34.33 -5.91 30.52
C ALA A 175 -34.08 -7.35 31.04
N ASP A 176 -34.49 -8.36 30.26
CA ASP A 176 -34.34 -9.79 30.53
C ASP A 176 -33.05 -10.44 29.97
N GLY A 177 -32.10 -9.67 29.43
CA GLY A 177 -30.78 -10.16 29.03
C GLY A 177 -30.78 -11.19 27.89
N GLN A 178 -31.81 -11.19 27.02
CA GLN A 178 -31.84 -12.04 25.82
C GLN A 178 -31.59 -11.23 24.52
N PRO A 179 -30.83 -11.81 23.56
CA PRO A 179 -30.33 -11.13 22.37
C PRO A 179 -31.37 -10.77 21.32
#